data_AF-A0A210PVS6-F1
#
_entry.id   AF-A0A210PVS6-F1
#
_cell.length_a   1.000
_cell.length_b   1.000
_cell.length_c   1.000
_cell.angle_alpha   90.00
_cell.angle_beta   90.00
_cell.angle_gamma   90.00
#
_symmetry.space_group_name_H-M   'P 1'
#
loop_
_entity.id
_entity.type
_entity.pdbx_description
1 polymer ?
#
loop_
_entity_poly.entity_id
_entity_poly.type
_entity_poly.pdbx_seq_one_letter_code
_entity_poly.pdbx_strand_id
1 'polypeptide(L)'
;MAFFGLSQLGYQNTIREGSARAKADPQSLRAKTQLGFVALPPLQDKNPPRRSIVPINQVSGYGPGPEGSHVEHTRMRTKHIRNPREPIELYRIPLTTSSQLGWWRTDEPLRERQPWTYVKRNVSVNSEMTRFVNEMSLTNREFTLF
;
A
#
# COMPACT_ATOMS: atom_id res chain seq x y z
N MET A 1 -8.18 -22.21 -15.87
CA MET A 1 -9.48 -21.73 -15.36
C MET A 1 -9.69 -22.24 -13.94
N ALA A 2 -9.58 -21.37 -12.93
CA ALA A 2 -10.03 -21.63 -11.57
C ALA A 2 -10.48 -20.28 -10.99
N PHE A 3 -11.64 -19.80 -11.45
CA PHE A 3 -12.00 -18.38 -11.37
C PHE A 3 -12.78 -17.99 -10.10
N PHE A 4 -13.04 -18.91 -9.17
CA PHE A 4 -13.84 -18.62 -7.97
C PHE A 4 -13.32 -19.24 -6.66
N GLY A 5 -12.06 -19.69 -6.60
CA GLY A 5 -11.51 -20.29 -5.37
C GLY A 5 -12.20 -21.60 -4.93
N LEU A 6 -13.06 -22.17 -5.79
CA LEU A 6 -13.66 -23.49 -5.62
C LEU A 6 -12.63 -24.54 -6.03
N SER A 7 -11.82 -24.96 -5.08
CA SER A 7 -11.04 -26.19 -5.18
C SER A 7 -11.85 -27.35 -4.60
N GLN A 8 -11.56 -28.60 -5.01
CA GLN A 8 -12.11 -29.79 -4.33
C GLN A 8 -11.70 -29.89 -2.85
N LEU A 9 -10.87 -28.96 -2.36
CA LEU A 9 -10.42 -28.83 -0.97
C LEU A 9 -11.27 -27.82 -0.16
N GLY A 10 -12.36 -27.31 -0.72
CA GLY A 10 -13.26 -26.36 -0.07
C GLY A 10 -12.94 -24.89 -0.38
N TYR A 11 -13.54 -23.99 0.41
CA TYR A 11 -13.41 -22.54 0.25
C TYR A 11 -11.99 -22.06 0.61
N GLN A 12 -11.30 -21.48 -0.37
CA GLN A 12 -9.95 -20.95 -0.20
C GLN A 12 -9.96 -19.42 -0.14
N ASN A 13 -9.43 -18.86 0.95
CA ASN A 13 -9.27 -17.41 1.14
C ASN A 13 -7.87 -16.97 0.67
N THR A 14 -7.64 -16.95 -0.65
CA THR A 14 -6.34 -16.64 -1.27
C THR A 14 -5.77 -15.28 -0.84
N ILE A 15 -6.63 -14.28 -0.67
CA ILE A 15 -6.25 -12.94 -0.19
C ILE A 15 -5.72 -12.99 1.25
N ARG A 16 -6.37 -13.75 2.13
CA ARG A 16 -5.93 -13.90 3.52
C ARG A 16 -4.61 -14.64 3.56
N GLU A 17 -4.47 -15.72 2.79
CA GLU A 17 -3.25 -16.54 2.75
C GLU A 17 -2.01 -15.75 2.29
N GLY A 18 -2.18 -14.80 1.36
CA GLY A 18 -1.09 -13.91 0.95
C GLY A 18 -0.80 -12.76 1.91
N SER A 19 -1.58 -12.58 2.99
CA SER A 19 -1.34 -11.53 3.98
C SER A 19 -0.19 -11.89 4.93
N ALA A 20 0.58 -10.88 5.37
CA ALA A 20 1.65 -11.09 6.34
C ALA A 20 1.12 -11.60 7.69
N ARG A 21 -0.07 -11.13 8.10
CA ARG A 21 -0.76 -11.57 9.33
C ARG A 21 -1.09 -13.06 9.31
N ALA A 22 -1.51 -13.62 8.17
CA ALA A 22 -1.84 -15.04 8.08
C ALA A 22 -0.63 -15.97 8.33
N LYS A 23 0.60 -15.52 8.05
CA LYS A 23 1.82 -16.28 8.43
C LYS A 23 2.08 -16.23 9.94
N ALA A 24 1.78 -15.10 10.57
CA ALA A 24 1.97 -14.91 12.00
C ALA A 24 0.90 -15.62 12.84
N ASP A 25 -0.32 -15.78 12.30
CA ASP A 25 -1.40 -16.51 12.95
C ASP A 25 -1.04 -18.00 13.08
N PRO A 26 -0.83 -18.55 14.31
CA PRO A 26 -0.59 -19.98 14.48
C PRO A 26 -1.81 -20.84 14.09
N GLN A 27 -2.98 -20.24 13.93
CA GLN A 27 -4.20 -20.90 13.44
C GLN A 27 -4.14 -21.27 11.95
N SER A 28 -3.38 -20.56 11.10
CA SER A 28 -3.21 -20.94 9.68
C SER A 28 -2.39 -22.23 9.53
N LEU A 29 -1.48 -22.48 10.49
CA LEU A 29 -0.73 -23.73 10.62
C LEU A 29 -1.58 -24.85 11.23
N ARG A 30 -2.49 -24.55 12.17
CA ARG A 30 -3.39 -25.54 12.80
C ARG A 30 -4.53 -26.02 11.91
N ALA A 31 -4.95 -25.24 10.91
CA ALA A 31 -6.02 -25.63 9.99
C ALA A 31 -5.70 -26.90 9.17
N LYS A 32 -4.42 -27.26 9.02
CA LYS A 32 -4.01 -28.49 8.34
C LYS A 32 -3.93 -29.72 9.25
N THR A 33 -3.98 -29.57 10.57
CA THR A 33 -3.66 -30.67 11.51
C THR A 33 -4.68 -30.93 12.63
N GLN A 34 -5.80 -30.20 12.72
CA GLN A 34 -6.75 -30.40 13.82
C GLN A 34 -8.19 -30.65 13.34
N LEU A 35 -8.55 -31.93 13.27
CA LEU A 35 -9.93 -32.46 13.14
C LEU A 35 -10.71 -32.42 14.47
N GLY A 36 -10.15 -31.85 15.53
CA GLY A 36 -10.77 -31.81 16.86
C GLY A 36 -10.64 -30.44 17.50
N PHE A 37 -11.78 -29.86 17.89
CA PHE A 37 -11.96 -28.57 18.54
C PHE A 37 -11.69 -27.32 17.69
N VAL A 38 -12.71 -26.96 16.91
CA VAL A 38 -12.90 -25.62 16.33
C VAL A 38 -13.25 -24.65 17.46
N ALA A 39 -12.25 -24.23 18.24
CA ALA A 39 -12.41 -23.03 19.04
C ALA A 39 -12.51 -21.85 18.06
N LEU A 40 -13.70 -21.27 17.94
CA LEU A 40 -13.90 -20.01 17.23
C LEU A 40 -12.85 -19.01 17.73
N PRO A 41 -12.30 -18.14 16.86
CA PRO A 41 -11.43 -17.07 17.32
C PRO A 41 -12.12 -16.32 18.46
N PRO A 42 -11.39 -15.92 19.51
CA PRO A 42 -11.98 -15.19 20.62
C PRO A 42 -12.78 -14.01 20.06
N LEU A 43 -14.03 -13.87 20.52
CA LEU A 43 -14.86 -12.75 20.10
C LEU A 43 -14.09 -11.47 20.43
N GLN A 44 -13.81 -10.65 19.42
CA GLN A 44 -13.29 -9.31 19.66
C GLN A 44 -14.28 -8.58 20.58
N ASP A 45 -13.74 -7.81 21.53
CA ASP A 45 -14.53 -7.09 22.52
C ASP A 45 -15.75 -6.42 21.87
N LYS A 46 -16.94 -6.67 22.44
CA LYS A 46 -18.20 -6.08 21.96
C LYS A 46 -18.16 -4.56 21.94
N ASN A 47 -17.27 -3.95 22.71
CA ASN A 47 -17.11 -2.52 22.83
C ASN A 47 -15.66 -2.13 22.50
N PRO A 48 -15.27 -2.11 21.21
CA PRO A 48 -13.95 -1.63 20.84
C PRO A 48 -13.78 -0.20 21.36
N PRO A 49 -12.54 0.22 21.75
CA PRO A 49 -12.30 1.59 22.19
C PRO A 49 -12.84 2.57 21.15
N ARG A 50 -13.42 3.70 21.60
CA ARG A 50 -13.94 4.74 20.72
C ARG A 50 -12.84 5.15 19.75
N ARG A 51 -12.95 4.69 18.49
CA ARG A 51 -11.91 4.86 17.49
C ARG A 51 -11.80 6.35 17.17
N SER A 52 -10.57 6.87 17.12
CA SER A 52 -10.35 8.29 16.90
C SER A 52 -10.93 8.71 15.55
N ILE A 53 -11.85 9.67 15.58
CA ILE A 53 -12.35 10.36 14.38
C ILE A 53 -11.24 11.14 13.68
N VAL A 54 -10.19 11.49 14.44
CA VAL A 54 -9.09 12.33 14.00
C VAL A 54 -8.10 11.47 13.18
N PRO A 55 -7.77 11.89 11.95
CA PRO A 55 -6.62 11.35 11.22
C PRO A 55 -5.37 11.41 12.11
N ILE A 56 -4.46 10.43 12.00
CA ILE A 56 -3.20 10.42 12.78
C ILE A 56 -2.42 11.71 12.53
N ASN A 57 -2.58 12.30 11.34
CA ASN A 57 -2.05 13.61 11.00
C ASN A 57 -3.05 14.32 10.07
N GLN A 58 -3.51 15.53 10.47
CA GLN A 58 -4.55 16.32 9.77
C GLN A 58 -4.18 16.67 8.32
N VAL A 59 -2.88 16.73 8.01
CA VAL A 59 -2.37 17.15 6.69
C VAL A 59 -2.25 15.97 5.72
N SER A 60 -2.11 14.75 6.24
CA SER A 60 -1.58 13.63 5.46
C SER A 60 -2.64 12.73 4.81
N GLY A 61 -3.92 12.88 5.18
CA GLY A 61 -4.99 12.00 4.71
C GLY A 61 -4.83 10.53 5.13
N TYR A 62 -3.85 10.19 5.98
CA TYR A 62 -3.61 8.84 6.46
C TYR A 62 -4.27 8.62 7.84
N GLY A 63 -4.85 7.43 8.03
CA GLY A 63 -5.49 7.02 9.29
C GLY A 63 -5.04 5.64 9.75
N PRO A 64 -5.40 5.19 10.97
CA PRO A 64 -4.92 3.94 11.57
C PRO A 64 -5.34 2.65 10.82
N GLY A 65 -6.09 2.77 9.73
CA GLY A 65 -6.67 1.63 9.02
C GLY A 65 -8.02 1.20 9.61
N PRO A 66 -8.75 0.30 8.91
CA PRO A 66 -10.09 -0.12 9.30
C PRO A 66 -10.13 -1.19 10.41
N GLU A 67 -8.98 -1.78 10.79
CA GLU A 67 -8.85 -2.83 11.82
C GLU A 67 -9.98 -3.87 11.79
N GLY A 68 -10.21 -4.47 10.62
CA GLY A 68 -11.19 -5.54 10.41
C GLY A 68 -12.66 -5.12 10.32
N SER A 69 -13.00 -3.83 10.51
CA SER A 69 -14.38 -3.34 10.43
C SER A 69 -14.74 -2.88 9.01
N HIS A 70 -15.78 -3.47 8.43
CA HIS A 70 -16.30 -3.07 7.12
C HIS A 70 -16.91 -1.64 7.13
N VAL A 71 -17.60 -1.29 8.23
CA VAL A 71 -18.21 0.05 8.40
C VAL A 71 -17.13 1.12 8.40
N GLU A 72 -16.04 0.89 9.12
CA GLU A 72 -14.89 1.80 9.15
C GLU A 72 -14.18 1.87 7.80
N HIS A 73 -13.98 0.74 7.13
CA HIS A 73 -13.41 0.72 5.79
C HIS A 73 -14.22 1.57 4.81
N THR A 74 -15.55 1.45 4.85
CA THR A 74 -16.46 2.23 4.00
C THR A 74 -16.38 3.72 4.34
N ARG A 75 -16.41 4.08 5.63
CA ARG A 75 -16.26 5.46 6.09
C ARG A 75 -14.94 6.08 5.64
N MET A 76 -13.82 5.37 5.82
CA MET A 76 -12.49 5.81 5.40
C MET A 76 -12.44 6.04 3.89
N ARG A 77 -12.99 5.11 3.10
CA ARG A 77 -13.07 5.24 1.63
C ARG A 77 -13.84 6.51 1.23
N THR A 78 -15.01 6.75 1.81
CA THR A 78 -15.81 7.96 1.53
C THR A 78 -15.08 9.25 1.92
N LYS A 79 -14.31 9.22 3.01
CA LYS A 79 -13.53 10.36 3.50
C LYS A 79 -12.15 10.47 2.85
N HIS A 80 -11.82 9.61 1.88
CA HIS A 80 -10.50 9.54 1.25
C HIS A 80 -9.34 9.35 2.25
N ILE A 81 -9.62 8.71 3.39
CA ILE A 81 -8.61 8.38 4.40
C ILE A 81 -7.91 7.10 3.96
N ARG A 82 -6.60 7.18 3.71
CA ARG A 82 -5.78 6.05 3.25
C ARG A 82 -5.09 5.35 4.42
N ASN A 83 -4.72 4.09 4.21
CA ASN A 83 -3.86 3.38 5.14
C ASN A 83 -2.40 3.85 4.91
N PRO A 84 -1.67 4.25 5.95
CA PRO A 84 -0.25 4.61 5.83
C PRO A 84 0.63 3.40 5.54
N ARG A 85 0.17 2.17 5.84
CA ARG A 85 0.93 0.95 5.57
C ARG A 85 0.87 0.60 4.09
N GLU A 86 2.04 0.31 3.53
CA GLU A 86 2.19 -0.06 2.13
C GLU A 86 1.80 -1.52 1.86
N PRO A 87 1.50 -1.88 0.60
CA PRO A 87 1.18 -3.27 0.23
C PRO A 87 2.22 -4.30 0.65
N ILE A 88 3.51 -3.97 0.60
CA ILE A 88 4.61 -4.87 0.99
C ILE A 88 4.66 -5.17 2.50
N GLU A 89 4.11 -4.28 3.33
CA GLU A 89 4.00 -4.50 4.79
C GLU A 89 2.75 -5.33 5.13
N LEU A 90 1.70 -5.18 4.32
CA LEU A 90 0.41 -5.83 4.54
C LEU A 90 0.40 -7.26 3.98
N TYR A 91 1.06 -7.47 2.85
CA TYR A 91 1.06 -8.71 2.10
C TYR A 91 2.47 -9.26 1.93
N ARG A 92 2.58 -10.58 1.78
CA ARG A 92 3.83 -11.27 1.49
C ARG A 92 4.13 -11.32 0.00
N ILE A 93 3.08 -11.40 -0.80
CA ILE A 93 3.14 -11.48 -2.26
C ILE A 93 2.13 -10.50 -2.84
N PRO A 94 2.38 -9.96 -4.04
CA PRO A 94 1.39 -9.14 -4.74
C PRO A 94 0.19 -10.03 -5.09
N LEU A 95 -0.96 -9.76 -4.48
CA LEU A 95 -2.18 -10.54 -4.67
C LEU A 95 -2.82 -10.31 -6.04
N THR A 96 -2.66 -9.11 -6.60
CA THR A 96 -3.17 -8.72 -7.90
C THR A 96 -2.02 -8.25 -8.79
N THR A 97 -2.24 -8.30 -10.11
CA THR A 97 -1.30 -7.75 -11.11
C THR A 97 -1.09 -6.25 -10.91
N SER A 98 -2.12 -5.51 -10.52
CA SER A 98 -2.00 -4.08 -10.19
C SER A 98 -1.10 -3.83 -8.97
N SER A 99 -1.09 -4.73 -7.98
CA SER A 99 -0.19 -4.63 -6.83
C SER A 99 1.28 -4.90 -7.19
N GLN A 100 1.56 -5.58 -8.31
CA GLN A 100 2.95 -5.81 -8.75
C GLN A 100 3.65 -4.50 -9.14
N LEU A 101 2.93 -3.55 -9.73
CA LEU A 101 3.48 -2.25 -10.15
C LEU A 101 4.01 -1.44 -8.97
N GLY A 102 3.28 -1.44 -7.85
CA GLY A 102 3.64 -0.73 -6.62
C GLY A 102 4.32 -1.60 -5.57
N TRP A 103 4.81 -2.79 -5.94
CA TRP A 103 5.42 -3.71 -4.99
C TRP A 103 6.82 -3.27 -4.57
N TRP A 104 7.54 -2.60 -5.46
CA TRP A 104 8.91 -2.15 -5.26
C TRP A 104 8.94 -0.71 -4.74
N ARG A 105 9.65 -0.47 -3.63
CA ARG A 105 9.78 0.87 -3.03
C ARG A 105 10.80 1.73 -3.76
N THR A 106 10.57 3.03 -3.79
CA THR A 106 11.59 4.03 -4.17
C THR A 106 12.73 4.08 -3.17
N ASP A 107 12.41 3.85 -1.90
CA ASP A 107 13.32 4.05 -0.76
C ASP A 107 14.12 2.79 -0.42
N GLU A 108 13.91 1.70 -1.15
CA GLU A 108 14.77 0.54 -1.02
C GLU A 108 16.19 0.89 -1.49
N PRO A 109 17.24 0.43 -0.78
CA PRO A 109 18.63 0.69 -1.15
C PRO A 109 19.02 -0.14 -2.38
N LEU A 110 18.40 0.15 -3.53
CA LEU A 110 18.59 -0.56 -4.79
C LEU A 110 20.04 -0.43 -5.27
N ARG A 111 20.69 0.69 -4.96
CA ARG A 111 22.11 0.92 -5.26
C ARG A 111 23.03 -0.06 -4.52
N GLU A 112 22.66 -0.48 -3.31
CA GLU A 112 23.42 -1.45 -2.52
C GLU A 112 23.07 -2.88 -2.93
N ARG A 113 21.77 -3.18 -3.10
CA ARG A 113 21.28 -4.52 -3.44
C ARG A 113 21.58 -4.93 -4.88
N GLN A 114 21.51 -3.99 -5.82
CA GLN A 114 21.60 -4.22 -7.27
C GLN A 114 22.45 -3.12 -7.92
N PRO A 115 23.75 -3.02 -7.61
CA PRO A 115 24.62 -1.96 -8.11
C PRO A 115 24.71 -1.91 -9.65
N TRP A 116 24.52 -3.06 -10.32
CA TRP A 116 24.50 -3.18 -11.77
C TRP A 116 23.33 -2.45 -12.45
N THR A 117 22.24 -2.17 -11.73
CA THR A 117 21.10 -1.40 -12.25
C THR A 117 21.35 0.11 -12.21
N TYR A 118 22.34 0.56 -11.42
CA TYR A 118 22.55 1.97 -11.17
C TYR A 118 23.46 2.60 -12.23
N VAL A 119 22.94 3.64 -12.87
CA VAL A 119 23.70 4.50 -13.80
C VAL A 119 23.58 5.95 -13.30
N LYS A 120 24.68 6.70 -13.38
CA LYS A 120 24.67 8.13 -13.06
C LYS A 120 23.69 8.85 -14.00
N ARG A 121 22.61 9.39 -13.46
CA ARG A 121 21.65 10.22 -14.21
C ARG A 121 22.15 11.66 -14.25
N ASN A 122 22.25 12.22 -15.46
CA ASN A 122 22.50 13.64 -15.65
C ASN A 122 21.15 14.28 -16.03
N VAL A 123 20.51 14.93 -15.07
CA VAL A 123 19.24 15.63 -15.30
C VAL A 123 19.55 16.95 -16.00
N SER A 124 18.75 17.31 -17.00
CA SER A 124 18.78 18.66 -17.55
C SER A 124 18.19 19.61 -16.51
N VAL A 125 19.05 20.43 -15.91
CA VAL A 125 18.64 21.50 -14.99
C VAL A 125 18.73 22.80 -15.75
N ASN A 126 17.61 23.54 -15.80
CA ASN A 126 17.60 24.86 -16.43
C ASN A 126 18.54 25.79 -15.67
N SER A 127 19.43 26.47 -16.40
CA SER A 127 20.28 27.51 -15.83
C SER A 127 19.44 28.72 -15.42
N GLU A 128 19.96 29.58 -14.54
CA GLU A 128 19.32 30.86 -14.20
C GLU A 128 19.09 31.73 -15.44
N MET A 129 20.01 31.67 -16.42
CA MET A 129 19.82 32.35 -17.71
C MET A 129 18.63 31.78 -18.47
N THR A 130 18.53 30.45 -18.58
CA THR A 130 17.39 29.79 -19.23
C THR A 130 16.08 30.12 -18.51
N ARG A 131 16.10 30.19 -17.18
CA ARG A 131 14.94 30.59 -16.37
C ARG A 131 14.53 32.04 -16.64
N PHE A 132 15.48 32.97 -16.62
CA PHE A 132 15.25 34.38 -16.91
C PHE A 132 14.67 34.57 -18.32
N VAL A 133 15.23 33.90 -19.31
CA VAL A 133 14.76 33.92 -20.70
C VAL A 133 13.32 33.42 -20.79
N ASN A 134 13.01 32.31 -20.11
CA ASN A 134 11.65 31.80 -20.05
C ASN A 134 10.68 32.80 -19.38
N GLU A 135 11.08 33.41 -18.26
CA GLU A 135 10.28 34.42 -17.56
C GLU A 135 10.05 35.69 -18.42
N MET A 136 11.09 36.17 -19.12
CA MET A 136 10.99 37.33 -20.01
C MET A 136 10.17 37.03 -21.26
N SER A 137 10.30 35.84 -21.85
CA SER A 137 9.50 35.43 -23.02
C SER A 137 8.00 35.33 -22.70
N LEU A 138 7.64 35.02 -21.44
CA LEU A 138 6.25 34.96 -20.98
C LEU A 138 5.68 36.33 -20.64
N THR A 139 6.50 37.21 -20.05
CA THR A 139 6.03 38.51 -19.52
C THR A 139 6.12 39.63 -20.54
N ASN A 140 7.12 39.61 -21.42
CA ASN A 140 7.39 40.66 -22.37
C ASN A 140 7.28 40.14 -23.81
N ARG A 141 6.27 40.64 -24.53
CA ARG A 141 6.00 40.25 -25.93
C ARG A 141 7.09 40.70 -26.90
N GLU A 142 7.85 41.74 -26.57
CA GLU A 142 8.94 42.25 -27.42
C GLU A 142 10.30 41.63 -27.08
N PHE A 143 10.36 40.79 -26.04
CA PHE A 143 11.60 40.12 -25.68
C PHE A 143 11.96 39.08 -26.74
N THR A 144 13.13 39.25 -27.34
CA THR A 144 13.73 38.34 -28.31
C THR A 144 15.15 38.03 -27.88
N LEU A 145 15.51 36.75 -27.96
CA LEU A 145 16.88 36.32 -27.81
C LEU A 145 17.39 36.19 -29.24
N PHE A 146 18.16 37.19 -29.67
CA PHE A 146 18.54 37.53 -31.06
C PHE A 146 17.54 38.40 -31.81
#